data_AF-A0A8B3S2R9-F1
#
_entry.id   AF-A0A8B3S2R9-F1
#
_cell.length_a   1.000
_cell.length_b   1.000
_cell.length_c   1.000
_cell.angle_alpha   90.00
_cell.angle_beta   90.00
_cell.angle_gamma   90.00
#
_symmetry.space_group_name_H-M   'P 1'
#
loop_
_entity.id
_entity.type
_entity.pdbx_description
1 polymer ?
#
loop_
_entity_poly.entity_id
_entity_poly.type
_entity_poly.pdbx_seq_one_letter_code
_entity_poly.pdbx_strand_id
1 'polypeptide(L)' 'MEEFVKNTLSYLEQYYLRNNSESGFSADKRRFGWKVMQKREDGVETALTCTSVWHNLLNL' A
#
# COMPACT_ATOMS: atom_id res chain seq x y z
N MET A 1 1.31 -6.81 20.45
CA MET A 1 1.32 -8.26 20.75
C MET A 1 0.11 -8.64 21.62
N GLU A 2 -0.25 -7.80 22.59
CA GLU A 2 -1.42 -8.02 23.45
C GLU A 2 -2.75 -8.19 22.67
N GLU A 3 -2.97 -7.40 21.62
CA GLU A 3 -4.18 -7.48 20.78
C GLU A 3 -4.24 -8.76 19.92
N PHE A 4 -3.10 -9.25 19.44
CA PHE A 4 -3.01 -10.55 18.77
C PHE A 4 -3.35 -11.71 19.73
N VAL A 5 -2.96 -11.61 21.00
CA VAL A 5 -3.22 -12.64 22.01
C VAL A 5 -4.67 -12.60 22.50
N LYS A 6 -5.23 -11.40 22.69
CA LYS A 6 -6.59 -11.21 23.23
C LYS A 6 -7.69 -11.30 22.17
N ASN A 7 -7.42 -10.87 20.93
CA ASN A 7 -8.38 -10.78 19.83
C ASN A 7 -7.75 -11.26 18.52
N THR A 8 -7.27 -12.51 18.50
CA THR A 8 -6.45 -13.07 17.41
C THR A 8 -7.12 -12.96 16.04
N LEU A 9 -8.41 -13.28 15.92
CA LEU A 9 -9.10 -13.29 14.62
C LEU A 9 -9.21 -11.89 14.02
N SER A 10 -9.71 -10.91 14.78
CA SER A 10 -9.82 -9.52 14.31
C SER A 10 -8.45 -8.92 13.99
N TYR A 11 -7.43 -9.27 14.77
CA TYR A 11 -6.05 -8.87 14.47
C TYR A 11 -5.58 -9.42 13.12
N LEU A 12 -5.81 -10.71 12.86
CA LEU A 12 -5.39 -11.37 11.61
C LEU A 12 -6.16 -10.83 10.40
N GLU A 13 -7.45 -10.53 10.53
CA GLU A 13 -8.24 -9.91 9.46
C GLU A 13 -7.68 -8.54 9.06
N GLN A 14 -7.41 -7.67 10.04
CA GLN A 14 -6.81 -6.36 9.75
C GLN A 14 -5.39 -6.49 9.22
N TYR A 15 -4.61 -7.43 9.77
CA TYR A 15 -3.27 -7.71 9.29
C TYR A 15 -3.28 -8.12 7.81
N TYR A 16 -4.21 -9.00 7.41
CA TYR A 16 -4.33 -9.45 6.04
C TYR A 16 -4.64 -8.28 5.09
N LEU A 17 -5.60 -7.42 5.45
CA LEU A 17 -5.95 -6.24 4.66
C LEU A 17 -4.76 -5.27 4.50
N ARG A 18 -4.03 -5.00 5.59
CA ARG A 18 -2.84 -4.15 5.55
C ARG A 18 -1.73 -4.77 4.72
N ASN A 19 -1.46 -6.06 4.91
CA ASN A 19 -0.42 -6.77 4.16
C ASN A 19 -0.71 -6.76 2.65
N ASN A 20 -1.97 -6.90 2.25
CA ASN A 20 -2.38 -6.80 0.85
C ASN A 20 -2.07 -5.40 0.29
N SER A 21 -2.42 -4.36 1.03
CA SER A 21 -2.11 -2.96 0.66
C SER A 21 -0.61 -2.72 0.55
N GLU A 22 0.17 -3.06 1.59
CA GLU A 22 1.63 -2.89 1.67
C GLU A 22 2.38 -3.64 0.57
N SER A 23 1.91 -4.84 0.19
CA SER A 23 2.47 -5.62 -0.90
C SER A 23 2.34 -4.89 -2.24
N GLY A 24 1.20 -4.23 -2.48
CA GLY A 24 0.97 -3.42 -3.67
C GLY A 24 1.93 -2.25 -3.81
N PHE A 25 2.10 -1.48 -2.73
CA PHE A 25 3.09 -0.39 -2.71
C PHE A 25 4.51 -0.87 -3.01
N SER A 26 4.87 -2.06 -2.52
CA SER A 26 6.18 -2.67 -2.79
C SER A 26 6.32 -3.07 -4.27
N ALA A 27 5.26 -3.61 -4.87
CA ALA A 27 5.21 -3.95 -6.28
C ALA A 27 5.37 -2.71 -7.17
N ASP A 28 4.68 -1.61 -6.86
CA ASP A 28 4.78 -0.35 -7.61
C ASP A 28 6.19 0.25 -7.56
N LYS A 29 6.79 0.28 -6.36
CA LYS A 29 8.19 0.73 -6.19
C LYS A 29 9.14 -0.10 -7.03
N ARG A 30 8.99 -1.43 -7.05
CA ARG A 30 9.82 -2.32 -7.89
C ARG A 30 9.59 -2.08 -9.37
N ARG A 31 8.32 -1.95 -9.80
CA ARG A 31 7.93 -1.76 -11.19
C ARG A 31 8.58 -0.52 -11.82
N PHE A 32 8.63 0.58 -11.07
CA PHE A 32 9.23 1.83 -11.55
C PHE A 32 10.70 1.99 -11.16
N GLY A 33 11.33 0.96 -10.59
CA GLY A 33 12.73 1.01 -10.16
C GLY A 33 12.99 2.10 -9.12
N TRP A 34 12.04 2.29 -8.20
CA TRP A 34 12.04 3.32 -7.14
C TRP A 34 12.03 4.76 -7.67
N LYS A 35 11.62 4.97 -8.92
CA LYS A 35 11.48 6.30 -9.52
C LYS A 35 10.02 6.70 -9.60
N VAL A 36 9.72 7.96 -9.28
CA VAL A 36 8.42 8.56 -9.60
C VAL A 36 8.56 9.27 -10.94
N MET A 37 7.71 8.92 -11.91
CA MET A 37 7.79 9.48 -13.26
C MET A 37 7.30 10.93 -13.36
N GLN A 38 6.61 11.42 -12.33
CA GLN A 38 6.16 12.79 -12.26
C GLN A 38 7.36 13.74 -12.15
N LYS A 39 7.46 14.69 -13.09
CA LYS A 39 8.60 15.62 -13.18
C LYS A 39 8.44 16.85 -12.29
N ARG A 40 7.20 17.27 -12.07
CA ARG A 40 6.92 18.41 -11.19
C ARG A 40 6.83 17.93 -9.76
N GLU A 41 7.62 18.55 -8.89
CA GLU A 41 7.72 18.17 -7.47
C GLU A 41 6.36 18.23 -6.75
N ASP A 42 5.56 19.27 -7.04
CA ASP A 42 4.21 19.45 -6.50
C ASP A 42 3.22 18.33 -6.89
N GLY A 43 3.48 17.61 -7.98
CA GLY A 43 2.64 16.51 -8.45
C GLY A 43 3.05 15.12 -7.94
N VAL A 44 4.22 14.99 -7.29
CA VAL A 44 4.78 13.68 -6.90
C VAL A 44 3.87 12.96 -5.90
N GLU A 45 3.45 13.67 -4.85
CA GLU A 45 2.52 13.16 -3.83
C GLU A 45 1.20 12.70 -4.44
N THR A 46 0.61 13.51 -5.31
CA THR A 46 -0.65 13.19 -5.99
C THR A 46 -0.51 11.93 -6.85
N ALA A 47 0.58 11.81 -7.61
CA ALA A 47 0.82 10.65 -8.46
C ALA A 47 0.98 9.35 -7.63
N LEU A 48 1.71 9.42 -6.52
CA LEU A 48 1.86 8.30 -5.59
C LEU A 48 0.51 7.93 -4.97
N THR A 49 -0.26 8.92 -4.50
CA THR A 49 -1.58 8.71 -3.89
C THR A 49 -2.55 8.07 -4.87
N CYS A 50 -2.64 8.55 -6.12
CA CYS A 50 -3.50 7.96 -7.15
C CYS A 50 -3.14 6.50 -7.43
N THR A 51 -1.84 6.20 -7.58
CA THR A 51 -1.37 4.83 -7.80
C THR A 51 -1.78 3.92 -6.64
N SER A 52 -1.62 4.40 -5.42
CA SER A 52 -1.98 3.69 -4.19
C SER A 52 -3.49 3.42 -4.08
N VAL A 53 -4.31 4.42 -4.41
CA VAL A 53 -5.77 4.31 -4.43
C VAL A 53 -6.22 3.31 -5.47
N TRP A 54 -5.66 3.35 -6.68
CA TRP A 54 -5.97 2.39 -7.73
C TRP A 54 -5.64 0.97 -7.30
N HIS A 55 -4.48 0.77 -6.68
CA HIS A 55 -4.07 -0.54 -6.21
C HIS A 55 -5.04 -1.10 -5.16
N ASN A 56 -5.41 -0.28 -4.17
CA ASN A 56 -6.36 -0.70 -3.12
C ASN A 56 -7.78 -0.94 -3.63
N LEU A 57 -8.25 -0.16 -4.62
CA LEU A 57 -9.59 -0.32 -5.18
C LEU A 57 -9.70 -1.51 -6.15
N LEU A 58 -8.63 -1.79 -6.89
CA LEU A 58 -8.64 -2.74 -8.00
C LEU A 58 -7.88 -4.04 -7.71
N ASN A 59 -7.18 -4.14 -6.57
CA ASN A 59 -6.28 -5.27 -6.23
C ASN A 59 -5.32 -5.61 -7.38
N LEU A 60 -4.63 -4.58 -7.91
CA LEU A 60 -3.76 -4.68 -9.09
C LEU A 60 -2.44 -5.44 -8.87
#